data_AF-A0A5D4RWM4-F1
#
_entry.id   AF-A0A5D4RWM4-F1
#
_cell.length_a   1.000
_cell.length_b   1.000
_cell.length_c   1.000
_cell.angle_alpha   90.00
_cell.angle_beta   90.00
_cell.angle_gamma   90.00
#
_symmetry.space_group_name_H-M   'P 1'
#
loop_
_entity.id
_entity.type
_entity.pdbx_description
1 polymer ?
#
loop_
_entity_poly.entity_id
_entity_poly.type
_entity_poly.pdbx_seq_one_letter_code
_entity_poly.pdbx_strand_id
1 'polypeptide(L)'
;MKKILGALSLILVLGGCNSIQPNISEKEVRSIVMKEHENSIGEVEIISVQHNWREYIVEWENTENCEAGTDYIHDATGKVKKSEVSIC
;
A
#
# COMPACT_ATOMS: atom_id res chain seq x y z
N MET A 1 -8.09 24.25 59.20
CA MET A 1 -7.33 23.31 58.33
C MET A 1 -8.30 22.31 57.70
N LYS A 2 -8.28 22.14 56.37
CA LYS A 2 -8.72 20.93 55.65
C LYS A 2 -8.24 21.08 54.20
N LYS A 3 -7.24 20.28 53.79
CA LYS A 3 -6.75 20.27 52.40
C LYS A 3 -7.71 19.41 51.58
N ILE A 4 -8.42 19.98 50.63
CA ILE A 4 -9.16 19.19 49.63
C ILE A 4 -8.19 18.88 48.50
N LEU A 5 -7.67 17.66 48.52
CA LEU A 5 -6.79 17.12 47.49
C LEU A 5 -7.67 16.70 46.30
N GLY A 6 -7.76 17.54 45.26
CA GLY A 6 -8.54 17.29 44.05
C GLY A 6 -7.68 16.72 42.92
N ALA A 7 -8.10 15.60 42.33
CA ALA A 7 -7.25 14.76 41.50
C ALA A 7 -6.79 15.40 40.17
N LEU A 8 -5.60 14.96 39.73
CA LEU A 8 -5.03 15.20 38.41
C LEU A 8 -5.93 14.62 37.30
N SER A 9 -6.60 15.48 36.52
CA SER A 9 -7.28 15.08 35.28
C SER A 9 -6.25 14.79 34.18
N LEU A 10 -5.65 13.60 34.23
CA LEU A 10 -4.82 13.08 33.16
C LEU A 10 -5.71 12.74 31.96
N ILE A 11 -5.83 13.65 31.00
CA ILE A 11 -6.57 13.40 29.76
C ILE A 11 -5.78 12.38 28.93
N LEU A 12 -6.15 11.11 29.08
CA LEU A 12 -5.70 10.03 28.21
C LEU A 12 -6.23 10.28 26.80
N VAL A 13 -5.37 10.81 25.93
CA VAL A 13 -5.65 10.93 24.50
C VAL A 13 -5.58 9.53 23.89
N LEU A 14 -6.65 8.75 24.09
CA LEU A 14 -6.89 7.47 23.40
C LEU A 14 -7.33 7.76 21.96
N GLY A 15 -6.47 8.44 21.20
CA GLY A 15 -6.50 8.47 19.75
C GLY A 15 -6.14 7.09 19.25
N GLY A 16 -7.13 6.18 19.27
CA GLY A 16 -6.94 4.77 18.97
C GLY A 16 -6.28 4.58 17.60
N CYS A 17 -5.36 3.62 17.51
CA CYS A 17 -4.74 3.24 16.26
C CYS A 17 -5.81 2.58 15.37
N ASN A 18 -6.52 3.41 14.61
CA ASN A 18 -7.40 2.98 13.54
C ASN A 18 -6.51 2.45 12.41
N SER A 19 -6.09 1.20 12.53
CA SER A 19 -5.53 0.42 11.42
C SER A 19 -6.61 0.30 10.35
N ILE A 20 -6.61 1.24 9.40
CA ILE A 20 -7.47 1.19 8.22
C ILE A 20 -7.02 -0.05 7.44
N GLN A 21 -7.81 -1.11 7.54
CA GLN A 21 -7.56 -2.34 6.84
C GLN A 21 -7.87 -2.12 5.35
N PRO A 22 -7.08 -2.68 4.41
CA PRO A 22 -7.39 -2.67 3.00
C PRO A 22 -8.81 -3.15 2.69
N ASN A 23 -9.47 -2.52 1.72
CA ASN A 23 -10.73 -3.03 1.16
C ASN A 23 -10.48 -4.17 0.15
N ILE A 24 -9.30 -4.16 -0.49
CA ILE A 24 -8.86 -5.16 -1.47
C ILE A 24 -7.79 -6.07 -0.86
N SER A 25 -7.75 -7.33 -1.30
CA SER A 25 -6.71 -8.29 -0.90
C SER A 25 -5.42 -8.15 -1.72
N GLU A 26 -4.31 -8.67 -1.19
CA GLU A 26 -3.03 -8.78 -1.92
C GLU A 26 -3.19 -9.56 -3.24
N LYS A 27 -4.12 -10.52 -3.30
CA LYS A 27 -4.43 -11.28 -4.53
C LYS A 27 -5.07 -10.40 -5.60
N GLU A 28 -5.98 -9.50 -5.21
CA GLU A 28 -6.56 -8.52 -6.13
C GLU A 28 -5.52 -7.49 -6.59
N VAL A 29 -4.64 -7.04 -5.68
CA VAL A 29 -3.50 -6.16 -5.99
C VAL A 29 -2.58 -6.77 -7.05
N ARG A 30 -2.16 -8.03 -6.86
CA ARG A 30 -1.39 -8.78 -7.87
C ARG A 30 -2.15 -8.87 -9.19
N SER A 31 -3.44 -9.19 -9.16
CA SER A 31 -4.27 -9.25 -10.38
C SER A 31 -4.47 -7.89 -11.07
N ILE A 32 -4.33 -6.77 -10.37
CA ILE A 32 -4.36 -5.43 -10.95
C ILE A 32 -3.06 -5.15 -11.71
N VAL A 33 -1.89 -5.45 -11.12
CA VAL A 33 -0.59 -5.27 -11.79
C VAL A 33 -0.43 -6.19 -13.01
N MET A 34 -0.81 -7.48 -12.90
CA MET A 34 -0.84 -8.40 -14.05
C MET A 34 -1.72 -7.88 -15.19
N LYS A 35 -2.76 -7.09 -14.86
CA LYS A 35 -3.68 -6.53 -15.84
C LYS A 35 -3.18 -5.22 -16.44
N GLU A 36 -2.63 -4.31 -15.64
CA GLU A 36 -2.13 -3.01 -16.12
C GLU A 36 -1.05 -3.22 -17.21
N HIS A 37 -0.23 -4.27 -17.05
CA HIS A 37 0.83 -4.64 -17.99
C HIS A 37 0.47 -5.79 -18.94
N GLU A 38 -0.82 -6.17 -19.07
CA GLU A 38 -1.28 -7.31 -19.90
C GLU A 38 -0.99 -7.16 -21.42
N ASN A 39 -0.52 -5.98 -21.84
CA ASN A 39 -0.17 -5.64 -23.22
C ASN A 39 1.35 -5.36 -23.40
N SER A 40 2.17 -5.64 -22.38
CA SER A 40 3.64 -5.58 -22.49
C SER A 40 4.19 -6.73 -23.35
N ILE A 41 5.46 -6.63 -23.74
CA ILE A 41 6.16 -7.73 -24.44
C ILE A 41 6.77 -8.63 -23.37
N GLY A 42 6.42 -9.91 -23.33
CA GLY A 42 6.94 -10.86 -22.33
C GLY A 42 6.15 -10.88 -21.00
N GLU A 43 6.53 -11.79 -20.10
CA GLU A 43 5.84 -12.00 -18.81
C GLU A 43 6.35 -11.03 -17.72
N VAL A 44 5.43 -10.57 -16.86
CA VAL A 44 5.72 -9.70 -15.70
C VAL A 44 5.70 -10.54 -14.42
N GLU A 45 6.81 -10.54 -13.68
CA GLU A 45 6.93 -11.18 -12.38
C GLU A 45 6.78 -10.17 -11.23
N ILE A 46 6.07 -10.55 -10.15
CA ILE A 46 5.86 -9.70 -8.98
C ILE A 46 6.94 -9.99 -7.93
N ILE A 47 7.89 -9.06 -7.79
CA ILE A 47 9.04 -9.14 -6.90
C ILE A 47 8.67 -8.85 -5.44
N SER A 48 7.87 -7.81 -5.18
CA SER A 48 7.36 -7.53 -3.84
C SER A 48 5.97 -6.90 -3.83
N VAL A 49 5.22 -7.13 -2.75
CA VAL A 49 3.96 -6.42 -2.46
C VAL A 49 4.05 -5.93 -1.03
N GLN A 50 3.99 -4.61 -0.85
CA GLN A 50 4.06 -3.95 0.45
C GLN A 50 2.81 -3.10 0.64
N HIS A 51 2.27 -3.00 1.87
CA HIS A 51 1.16 -2.09 2.21
C HIS A 51 1.63 -1.00 3.15
N ASN A 52 1.30 0.25 2.83
CA ASN A 52 1.69 1.43 3.57
C ASN A 52 0.66 2.56 3.37
N TRP A 53 0.21 3.21 4.46
CA TRP A 53 -0.64 4.43 4.44
C TRP A 53 -1.67 4.56 3.30
N ARG A 54 -2.61 3.60 3.20
CA ARG A 54 -3.68 3.53 2.18
C ARG A 54 -3.25 3.17 0.75
N GLU A 55 -2.05 2.62 0.60
CA GLU A 55 -1.46 2.26 -0.68
C GLU A 55 -0.81 0.87 -0.60
N TYR A 56 -0.96 0.11 -1.66
CA TYR A 56 -0.06 -0.98 -1.99
C TYR A 56 1.05 -0.43 -2.88
N ILE A 57 2.28 -0.82 -2.59
CA ILE A 57 3.47 -0.57 -3.40
C ILE A 57 3.88 -1.94 -3.93
N VAL A 58 3.91 -2.09 -5.25
CA VAL A 58 4.18 -3.38 -5.91
C VAL A 58 5.37 -3.24 -6.83
N GLU A 59 6.47 -3.91 -6.49
CA GLU A 59 7.68 -3.98 -7.31
C GLU A 59 7.55 -5.17 -8.28
N TRP A 60 7.87 -4.95 -9.55
CA TRP A 60 7.76 -5.96 -10.61
C TRP A 60 8.91 -5.86 -11.62
N GLU A 61 9.19 -6.96 -12.31
CA GLU A 61 10.16 -7.00 -13.43
C GLU A 61 9.62 -7.81 -14.61
N ASN A 62 10.11 -7.49 -15.80
CA ASN A 62 9.88 -8.21 -17.05
C ASN A 62 11.27 -8.44 -17.68
N THR A 63 11.79 -9.65 -17.47
CA THR A 63 13.16 -10.00 -17.86
C THR A 63 13.31 -10.17 -19.38
N GLU A 64 12.22 -10.42 -20.11
CA GLU A 64 12.20 -10.52 -21.57
C GLU A 64 12.32 -9.15 -22.25
N ASN A 65 11.70 -8.10 -21.69
CA ASN A 65 11.72 -6.74 -22.23
C ASN A 65 12.83 -5.83 -21.65
N CYS A 66 13.64 -6.35 -20.72
CA CYS A 66 14.63 -5.56 -19.96
C CYS A 66 13.98 -4.40 -19.17
N GLU A 67 12.77 -4.62 -18.65
CA GLU A 67 11.91 -3.60 -18.06
C GLU A 67 11.59 -3.95 -16.60
N ALA A 68 11.52 -2.95 -15.72
CA ALA A 68 11.14 -3.13 -14.32
C ALA A 68 10.45 -1.88 -13.78
N GLY A 69 9.60 -2.04 -12.77
CA GLY A 69 8.77 -0.94 -12.29
C GLY A 69 8.23 -1.06 -10.88
N THR A 70 7.45 -0.05 -10.50
CA THR A 70 6.77 0.03 -9.21
C THR A 70 5.40 0.68 -9.37
N ASP A 71 4.35 -0.06 -9.03
CA ASP A 71 2.96 0.42 -9.08
C ASP A 71 2.44 0.79 -7.70
N TYR A 72 1.78 1.94 -7.63
CA TYR A 72 1.19 2.51 -6.41
C TYR A 72 -0.34 2.40 -6.50
N ILE A 73 -0.94 1.44 -5.81
CA ILE A 73 -2.36 1.07 -5.93
C ILE A 73 -3.13 1.50 -4.67
N HIS A 74 -4.29 2.14 -4.82
CA HIS A 74 -5.10 2.52 -3.67
C HIS A 74 -5.83 1.33 -3.03
N ASP A 75 -5.50 1.02 -1.78
CA ASP A 75 -6.05 -0.12 -1.03
C ASP A 75 -7.59 -0.10 -0.81
N ALA A 76 -8.20 1.07 -0.92
CA ALA A 76 -9.64 1.26 -0.76
C ALA A 76 -10.44 1.04 -2.06
N THR A 77 -9.80 1.10 -3.23
CA THR A 77 -10.48 1.15 -4.55
C THR A 77 -9.85 0.34 -5.67
N GLY A 78 -8.65 -0.23 -5.48
CA GLY A 78 -7.92 -0.95 -6.54
C GLY A 78 -7.38 -0.07 -7.67
N LYS A 79 -7.49 1.26 -7.57
CA LYS A 79 -6.99 2.16 -8.62
C LYS A 79 -5.48 2.35 -8.55
N VAL A 80 -4.77 2.11 -9.66
CA VAL A 80 -3.39 2.57 -9.89
C VAL A 80 -3.36 4.11 -9.84
N LYS A 81 -2.56 4.66 -8.92
CA LYS A 81 -2.33 6.10 -8.72
C LYS A 81 -1.15 6.61 -9.55
N LYS A 82 -0.12 5.78 -9.67
CA LYS A 82 1.17 6.06 -10.30
C LYS A 82 1.83 4.72 -10.65
N SER A 83 2.55 4.71 -11.76
CA SER A 83 3.51 3.67 -12.13
C SER A 83 4.85 4.34 -12.36
N GLU A 84 5.92 3.75 -11.85
CA GLU A 84 7.31 4.10 -12.20
C GLU A 84 7.90 2.95 -12.99
N VAL A 85 8.59 3.27 -14.08
CA VAL A 85 9.08 2.28 -15.07
C VAL A 85 10.51 2.65 -15.46
N SER A 86 11.35 1.63 -15.58
CA SER A 86 12.74 1.71 -16.04
C SER A 86 12.99 0.65 -17.11
N ILE A 87 13.78 0.99 -18.12
CA ILE A 87 14.19 0.12 -19.23
C ILE A 87 15.67 0.42 -19.58
N CYS A 88 16.41 -0.56 -20.13
CA CYS A 88 17.86 -0.48 -20.38
C CYS A 88 18.15 0.08 -21.83
#